data_AF-A0A7J6MYR0-F1
#
_entry.id   AF-A0A7J6MYR0-F1
#
_cell.length_a   1.000
_cell.length_b   1.000
_cell.length_c   1.000
_cell.angle_alpha   90.00
_cell.angle_beta   90.00
_cell.angle_gamma   90.00
#
_symmetry.space_group_name_H-M   'P 1'
#
loop_
_entity.id
_entity.type
_entity.pdbx_description
1 polymer ?
#
loop_
_entity_poly.entity_id
_entity_poly.type
_entity_poly.pdbx_seq_one_letter_code
_entity_poly.pdbx_strand_id
1 'polypeptide(L)'
;KVEESTEKAEEKTQEEATESSVAGDSAEAASEELSEEEKRAKRAARFGTTTEADKLASRAARFGTAEKVKPKNKAVASSKVSSEETQRRLKRAKRFGLTTPETEAEKKRLRGERFGSD
;
A
#
# COMPACT_ATOMS: atom_id res chain seq x y z
N LYS A 1 70.10 -19.88 0.84
CA LYS A 1 70.67 -18.73 1.61
C LYS A 1 70.27 -17.50 0.81
N VAL A 2 69.26 -16.71 1.15
CA VAL A 2 68.78 -16.20 2.46
C VAL A 2 67.24 -16.03 2.39
N GLU A 3 66.58 -16.12 3.54
CA GLU A 3 65.16 -15.83 3.85
C GLU A 3 64.82 -14.33 3.56
N GLU A 4 63.58 -13.83 3.47
CA GLU A 4 62.60 -13.54 4.56
C GLU A 4 61.62 -12.48 3.95
N SER A 5 60.32 -12.77 3.79
CA SER A 5 59.15 -12.34 4.59
C SER A 5 58.91 -10.81 4.73
N THR A 6 57.73 -10.32 4.30
CA THR A 6 56.80 -9.35 4.96
C THR A 6 55.62 -9.07 4.01
N GLU A 7 54.42 -9.60 4.27
CA GLU A 7 53.27 -8.97 4.95
C GLU A 7 52.42 -7.97 4.12
N LYS A 8 51.18 -8.40 3.84
CA LYS A 8 49.89 -7.75 4.20
C LYS A 8 49.48 -6.43 3.52
N ALA A 9 48.39 -6.49 2.73
CA ALA A 9 47.21 -5.63 2.88
C ALA A 9 46.03 -6.16 2.06
N GLU A 10 44.90 -6.35 2.75
CA GLU A 10 43.56 -6.69 2.26
C GLU A 10 42.87 -5.50 1.59
N GLU A 11 41.84 -5.77 0.77
CA GLU A 11 40.55 -5.02 0.61
C GLU A 11 39.97 -5.31 -0.80
N LYS A 12 39.13 -6.34 -0.99
CA LYS A 12 37.66 -6.42 -0.78
C LYS A 12 36.83 -5.40 -1.58
N THR A 13 36.29 -5.83 -2.72
CA THR A 13 34.89 -5.56 -3.14
C THR A 13 34.42 -6.67 -4.09
N GLN A 14 33.62 -7.59 -3.57
CA GLN A 14 32.75 -8.46 -4.35
C GLN A 14 31.42 -7.72 -4.52
N GLU A 15 31.13 -7.28 -5.74
CA GLU A 15 29.77 -7.03 -6.20
C GLU A 15 29.24 -8.37 -6.73
N GLU A 16 28.43 -9.07 -5.95
CA GLU A 16 27.58 -10.12 -6.50
C GLU A 16 26.14 -9.61 -6.48
N ALA A 17 25.70 -9.14 -7.65
CA ALA A 17 24.31 -8.93 -7.97
C ALA A 17 23.62 -10.30 -8.01
N THR A 18 22.99 -10.70 -6.90
CA THR A 18 22.05 -11.80 -6.92
C THR A 18 20.75 -11.28 -7.51
N GLU A 19 20.63 -11.48 -8.82
CA GLU A 19 19.42 -11.28 -9.61
C GLU A 19 18.25 -11.98 -8.92
N SER A 20 17.28 -11.19 -8.42
CA SER A 20 16.04 -11.73 -7.90
C SER A 20 15.26 -12.33 -9.07
N SER A 21 15.29 -13.66 -9.19
CA SER A 21 14.39 -14.39 -10.07
C SER A 21 12.94 -14.19 -9.60
N VAL A 22 12.29 -13.15 -10.13
CA VAL A 22 10.83 -13.06 -10.20
C VAL A 22 10.40 -14.10 -11.23
N ALA A 23 10.36 -15.35 -10.77
CA ALA A 23 9.58 -16.39 -11.43
C ALA A 23 8.11 -16.02 -11.19
N GLY A 24 7.48 -15.48 -12.24
CA GLY A 24 6.04 -15.42 -12.33
C GLY A 24 5.49 -16.84 -12.29
N ASP A 25 4.95 -17.24 -11.14
CA ASP A 25 4.20 -18.48 -10.99
C ASP A 25 2.79 -18.27 -11.54
N SER A 26 2.71 -18.38 -12.87
CA SER A 26 1.45 -18.46 -13.60
C SER A 26 1.57 -19.61 -14.59
N ALA A 27 1.47 -20.83 -14.10
CA ALA A 27 1.26 -22.04 -14.90
C ALA A 27 0.64 -23.16 -14.05
N GLU A 28 -0.69 -23.16 -14.03
CA GLU A 28 -1.56 -24.27 -14.40
C GLU A 28 -1.07 -25.73 -14.23
N ALA A 29 -1.93 -26.54 -13.59
CA ALA A 29 -2.19 -27.98 -13.78
C ALA A 29 -1.82 -28.95 -12.64
N ALA A 30 -2.81 -29.80 -12.33
CA ALA A 30 -2.76 -31.08 -11.62
C ALA A 30 -2.44 -31.04 -10.11
N SER A 31 -3.46 -30.82 -9.29
CA SER A 31 -3.48 -31.36 -7.93
C SER A 31 -4.44 -32.54 -7.89
N GLU A 32 -3.94 -33.70 -7.47
CA GLU A 32 -4.71 -34.70 -6.72
C GLU A 32 -5.80 -34.00 -5.90
N GLU A 33 -7.01 -34.57 -5.82
CA GLU A 33 -8.11 -34.01 -5.03
C GLU A 33 -7.78 -34.02 -3.52
N LEU A 34 -6.82 -33.19 -3.11
CA LEU A 34 -6.59 -32.83 -1.73
C LEU A 34 -7.88 -32.19 -1.26
N SER A 35 -8.46 -32.79 -0.24
CA SER A 35 -9.73 -32.34 0.33
C SER A 35 -9.65 -30.85 0.67
N GLU A 36 -10.79 -30.15 0.63
CA GLU A 36 -10.88 -28.73 1.00
C GLU A 36 -10.29 -28.45 2.40
N GLU A 37 -10.29 -29.46 3.27
CA GLU A 37 -9.70 -29.42 4.60
C GLU A 37 -8.16 -29.33 4.56
N GLU A 38 -7.50 -30.08 3.69
CA GLU A 38 -6.04 -30.03 3.53
C GLU A 38 -5.58 -28.72 2.89
N LYS A 39 -6.34 -28.20 1.92
CA LYS A 39 -6.06 -26.87 1.33
C LYS A 39 -6.20 -25.77 2.38
N ARG A 40 -7.21 -25.87 3.26
CA ARG A 40 -7.39 -24.96 4.38
C ARG A 40 -6.25 -25.07 5.40
N ALA A 41 -5.82 -26.29 5.74
CA ALA A 41 -4.70 -26.53 6.64
C ALA A 41 -3.38 -25.98 6.08
N LYS A 42 -3.09 -26.20 4.79
CA LYS A 42 -1.89 -25.64 4.13
C LYS A 42 -1.91 -24.11 4.11
N ARG A 43 -3.07 -23.50 3.84
CA ARG A 43 -3.23 -22.04 3.91
C ARG A 43 -3.07 -21.53 5.35
N ALA A 44 -3.66 -22.22 6.33
CA ALA A 44 -3.52 -21.91 7.75
C ALA A 44 -2.07 -22.01 8.22
N ALA A 45 -1.34 -23.04 7.80
CA ALA A 45 0.08 -23.21 8.11
C ALA A 45 0.94 -22.11 7.44
N ARG A 46 0.61 -21.73 6.20
CA ARG A 46 1.36 -20.72 5.45
C ARG A 46 1.13 -19.29 5.94
N PHE A 47 -0.10 -18.95 6.32
CA PHE A 47 -0.49 -17.57 6.63
C PHE A 47 -0.87 -17.34 8.09
N GLY A 48 -1.01 -18.41 8.89
CA GLY A 48 -1.60 -18.39 10.22
C GLY A 48 -3.12 -18.14 10.15
N THR A 49 -3.93 -18.94 10.85
CA THR A 49 -5.31 -18.54 11.13
C THR A 49 -5.29 -17.43 12.18
N THR A 50 -5.21 -16.19 11.73
CA THR A 50 -5.38 -15.04 12.61
C THR A 50 -6.86 -14.86 12.91
N THR A 51 -7.23 -14.91 14.19
CA THR A 51 -8.59 -14.56 14.60
C THR A 51 -8.84 -13.09 14.28
N GLU A 52 -10.11 -12.68 14.20
CA GLU A 52 -10.42 -11.26 13.98
C GLU A 52 -9.81 -10.37 15.05
N ALA A 53 -9.75 -10.87 16.29
CA ALA A 53 -9.06 -10.22 17.39
C ALA A 53 -7.55 -10.03 17.11
N ASP A 54 -6.87 -11.07 16.61
CA ASP A 54 -5.44 -10.99 16.28
C ASP A 54 -5.16 -10.03 15.12
N LYS A 55 -6.05 -9.99 14.12
CA LYS A 55 -5.95 -9.04 12.99
C LYS A 55 -6.13 -7.61 13.47
N LEU A 56 -7.10 -7.39 14.37
CA LEU A 56 -7.35 -6.07 14.96
C LEU A 56 -6.18 -5.63 15.83
N ALA A 57 -5.63 -6.53 16.66
CA ALA A 57 -4.46 -6.28 17.50
C ALA A 57 -3.22 -5.99 16.65
N SER A 58 -2.96 -6.78 15.60
CA SER A 58 -1.87 -6.55 14.65
C SER A 58 -2.01 -5.20 13.95
N ARG A 59 -3.22 -4.82 13.54
CA ARG A 59 -3.49 -3.49 12.97
C ARG A 59 -3.26 -2.40 14.00
N ALA A 60 -3.75 -2.58 15.22
CA ALA A 60 -3.62 -1.60 16.29
C ALA A 60 -2.15 -1.39 16.69
N ALA A 61 -1.34 -2.44 16.70
CA ALA A 61 0.11 -2.37 16.91
C ALA A 61 0.80 -1.62 15.76
N ARG A 62 0.46 -1.93 14.51
CA ARG A 62 1.04 -1.27 13.32
C ARG A 62 0.75 0.22 13.25
N PHE A 63 -0.47 0.62 13.61
CA PHE A 63 -0.92 2.01 13.49
C PHE A 63 -0.93 2.76 14.83
N GLY A 64 -0.49 2.12 15.93
CA GLY A 64 -0.50 2.71 17.28
C GLY A 64 -1.90 3.09 17.78
N THR A 65 -2.96 2.44 17.28
CA THR A 65 -4.36 2.83 17.58
C THR A 65 -4.96 2.12 18.79
N ALA A 66 -4.21 1.22 19.44
CA ALA A 66 -4.70 0.38 20.55
C ALA A 66 -5.27 1.18 21.73
N GLU A 67 -4.85 2.43 21.91
CA GLU A 67 -5.16 3.23 23.10
C GLU A 67 -6.17 4.38 22.87
N LYS A 68 -6.56 4.66 21.61
CA LYS A 68 -7.26 5.91 21.25
C LYS A 68 -8.62 5.76 20.56
N VAL A 69 -9.34 4.65 20.76
CA VAL A 69 -10.69 4.50 20.20
C VAL A 69 -11.74 4.55 21.32
N LYS A 70 -11.91 5.73 21.93
CA LYS A 70 -13.25 6.10 22.41
C LYS A 70 -14.02 6.56 21.18
N PRO A 71 -15.14 5.93 20.78
CA PRO A 71 -15.95 6.41 19.67
C PRO A 71 -16.60 7.72 20.11
N LYS A 72 -15.89 8.83 19.93
CA LYS A 72 -16.53 10.13 19.87
C LYS A 72 -17.23 10.13 18.53
N ASN A 73 -18.54 9.89 18.56
CA ASN A 73 -19.46 10.39 17.55
C ASN A 73 -19.24 11.90 17.45
N LYS A 74 -18.19 12.30 16.72
CA LYS A 74 -17.88 13.68 16.45
C LYS A 74 -18.53 13.92 15.10
N ALA A 75 -19.69 14.57 15.18
CA ALA A 75 -20.34 15.23 14.08
C ALA A 75 -19.30 15.73 13.07
N VAL A 76 -19.63 15.59 11.79
CA VAL A 76 -18.89 16.07 10.63
C VAL A 76 -18.87 17.60 10.64
N ALA A 77 -18.31 18.16 11.71
CA ALA A 77 -18.21 19.58 11.95
C ALA A 77 -17.17 20.07 10.95
N SER A 78 -17.58 21.07 10.18
CA SER A 78 -16.83 21.91 9.26
C SER A 78 -15.66 22.61 9.96
N SER A 79 -14.75 21.84 10.56
CA SER A 79 -13.51 22.35 11.12
C SER A 79 -12.78 23.02 9.98
N LYS A 80 -12.60 24.33 10.07
CA LYS A 80 -11.90 25.18 9.11
C LYS A 80 -10.65 24.45 8.62
N VAL A 81 -10.76 23.87 7.43
CA VAL A 81 -9.71 23.09 6.80
C VAL A 81 -8.61 24.07 6.44
N SER A 82 -7.34 23.74 6.73
CA SER A 82 -6.24 24.64 6.38
C SER A 82 -6.26 24.93 4.87
N SER A 83 -5.82 26.13 4.47
CA SER A 83 -5.78 26.50 3.06
C SER A 83 -4.93 25.53 2.21
N GLU A 84 -3.91 24.92 2.80
CA GLU A 84 -3.12 23.90 2.12
C GLU A 84 -3.92 22.60 1.87
N GLU A 85 -4.70 22.18 2.86
CA GLU A 85 -5.52 20.97 2.77
C GLU A 85 -6.70 21.17 1.80
N THR A 86 -7.25 22.38 1.67
CA THR A 86 -8.24 22.69 0.62
C THR A 86 -7.63 22.54 -0.77
N GLN A 87 -6.42 23.09 -1.00
CA GLN A 87 -5.72 22.93 -2.28
C GLN A 87 -5.41 21.46 -2.61
N ARG A 88 -4.96 20.66 -1.64
CA ARG A 88 -4.71 19.23 -1.83
C ARG A 88 -6.00 18.48 -2.23
N ARG A 89 -7.11 18.79 -1.59
CA ARG A 89 -8.43 18.22 -1.92
C ARG A 89 -8.88 18.62 -3.32
N LEU A 90 -8.69 19.88 -3.72
CA LEU A 90 -9.02 20.37 -5.06
C LEU A 90 -8.18 19.67 -6.14
N LYS A 91 -6.86 19.55 -5.95
CA LYS A 91 -5.98 18.80 -6.87
C LYS A 91 -6.44 17.35 -7.02
N ARG A 92 -6.80 16.68 -5.92
CA ARG A 92 -7.34 15.32 -5.93
C ARG A 92 -8.68 15.27 -6.68
N ALA A 93 -9.59 16.20 -6.41
CA ALA A 93 -10.88 16.26 -7.10
C ALA A 93 -10.72 16.45 -8.60
N LYS A 94 -9.80 17.33 -9.03
CA LYS A 94 -9.44 17.50 -10.45
C LYS A 94 -8.88 16.20 -11.05
N ARG A 95 -7.95 15.53 -10.34
CA ARG A 95 -7.34 14.27 -10.80
C ARG A 95 -8.34 13.14 -11.02
N PHE A 96 -9.32 13.00 -10.13
CA PHE A 96 -10.34 11.96 -10.20
C PHE A 96 -11.63 12.41 -10.89
N GLY A 97 -11.67 13.63 -11.43
CA GLY A 97 -12.86 14.17 -12.07
C GLY A 97 -14.06 14.30 -11.12
N LEU A 98 -13.85 14.49 -9.81
CA LEU A 98 -14.93 14.71 -8.85
C LEU A 98 -15.53 16.11 -9.03
N THR A 99 -16.85 16.24 -8.88
CA THR A 99 -17.54 17.53 -8.82
C THR A 99 -17.44 18.07 -7.41
N THR A 100 -16.68 19.15 -7.29
CA THR A 100 -16.63 20.03 -6.12
C THR A 100 -17.20 21.38 -6.52
N PRO A 101 -17.75 22.18 -5.60
CA PRO A 101 -18.36 23.48 -5.92
C PRO A 101 -17.44 24.39 -6.75
N GLU A 102 -16.13 24.33 -6.52
CA GLU A 102 -15.15 25.09 -7.31
C GLU A 102 -14.95 24.55 -8.74
N THR A 103 -14.97 23.22 -8.93
CA THR A 103 -14.78 22.57 -10.25
C THR A 103 -16.06 22.45 -11.07
N GLU A 104 -17.22 22.55 -10.45
CA GLU A 104 -18.53 22.44 -11.12
C GLU A 104 -18.74 23.57 -12.12
N ALA A 105 -18.37 24.80 -11.75
CA ALA A 105 -18.42 25.95 -12.64
C ALA A 105 -17.55 25.76 -13.89
N GLU A 106 -16.31 25.30 -13.70
CA GLU A 106 -15.36 25.03 -14.78
C GLU A 106 -15.84 23.90 -15.70
N LYS A 107 -16.35 22.80 -15.12
CA LYS A 107 -16.95 21.70 -15.88
C LYS A 107 -18.20 22.11 -16.64
N LYS A 108 -19.06 22.95 -16.06
CA LYS A 108 -20.27 23.47 -16.71
C LYS A 108 -19.88 24.38 -17.88
N ARG A 109 -18.89 25.25 -17.70
CA ARG A 109 -18.34 26.10 -18.78
C ARG A 109 -17.81 25.25 -19.94
N LEU A 110 -16.92 24.30 -19.66
CA LEU A 110 -16.34 23.41 -20.68
C LEU A 110 -17.41 22.57 -21.39
N ARG A 111 -18.48 22.18 -20.69
CA ARG A 111 -19.62 21.48 -21.31
C ARG A 111 -20.40 22.41 -22.23
N GLY A 112 -20.71 23.63 -21.79
CA GLY A 112 -21.38 24.64 -22.62
C GLY A 112 -20.58 24.98 -23.88
N GLU A 113 -19.26 25.08 -23.77
CA GLU A 113 -18.37 25.28 -24.93
C GLU A 113 -18.37 24.10 -25.89
N ARG A 114 -18.43 22.87 -25.38
CA ARG A 114 -18.42 21.66 -26.21
C ARG A 114 -19.74 21.37 -26.88
N PHE A 115 -20.85 21.61 -26.18
CA PHE A 115 -22.16 21.12 -26.60
C PHE A 115 -23.13 22.24 -26.98
N GLY A 116 -22.76 23.50 -26.78
CA GLY A 116 -23.70 24.61 -26.89
C GLY A 116 -24.71 24.52 -25.75
N SER A 117 -24.54 25.33 -24.72
CA SER A 117 -25.59 25.48 -23.70
C SER A 117 -26.68 26.39 -24.26
N ASP A 118 -27.61 25.82 -25.02
CA ASP A 118 -28.99 26.33 -25.14
C ASP A 118 -29.79 25.95 -23.88
#